data_AF-A0A7J2NLM0-F1
#
_entry.id   AF-A0A7J2NLM0-F1
#
_cell.length_a   1.000
_cell.length_b   1.000
_cell.length_c   1.000
_cell.angle_alpha   90.00
_cell.angle_beta   90.00
_cell.angle_gamma   90.00
#
_symmetry.space_group_name_H-M   'P 1'
#
loop_
_entity.id
_entity.type
_entity.pdbx_description
1 polymer ?
#
loop_
_entity_poly.entity_id
_entity_poly.type
_entity_poly.pdbx_seq_one_letter_code
_entity_poly.pdbx_strand_id
1 'polypeptide(L)'
;MEIEQNIASRKETDKVMWFSMWAVLSVASFGIAWFLMIYYLIKRRNAHFSRQEKLEALILSKLKKTNTAKLALDSSSTENQGHSRNVAAWTLSTLLVLPAFYVFYFLKSDLRKHEEHEHDFLAEVIGLAKESDVSLNIHGFAATPSFPSGKYIALSVLTFGLAAAYWLYRIFNDYNSHFKRQWKIEDELLRFLKAIDNSS
;
A
#
# COMPACT_ATOMS: atom_id res chain seq x y z
N MET A 1 7.47 -21.49 -4.51
CA MET A 1 7.36 -21.63 -3.04
C MET A 1 7.46 -20.28 -2.31
N GLU A 2 8.57 -19.54 -2.36
CA GLU A 2 8.71 -18.28 -1.57
C GLU A 2 7.74 -17.16 -1.99
N ILE A 3 7.53 -16.95 -3.30
CA ILE A 3 6.57 -15.96 -3.82
C ILE A 3 5.14 -16.29 -3.36
N GLU A 4 4.75 -17.57 -3.43
CA GLU A 4 3.43 -18.04 -2.98
C GLU A 4 3.23 -17.83 -1.48
N GLN A 5 4.27 -18.10 -0.68
CA GLN A 5 4.24 -17.85 0.76
C GLN A 5 4.11 -16.36 1.07
N ASN A 6 4.82 -15.49 0.34
CA ASN A 6 4.67 -14.04 0.47
C ASN A 6 3.23 -13.61 0.14
N ILE A 7 2.67 -14.02 -1.01
CA ILE A 7 1.30 -13.69 -1.39
C ILE A 7 0.30 -14.22 -0.36
N ALA A 8 0.45 -15.47 0.13
CA ALA A 8 -0.42 -16.03 1.16
C ALA A 8 -0.38 -15.24 2.49
N SER A 9 0.74 -14.57 2.79
CA SER A 9 0.89 -13.73 3.99
C SER A 9 0.09 -12.42 3.93
N ARG A 10 -0.46 -12.04 2.76
CA ARG A 10 -1.29 -10.83 2.60
C ARG A 10 -2.49 -10.77 3.53
N LYS A 11 -3.04 -11.92 3.92
CA LYS A 11 -4.16 -12.02 4.90
C LYS A 11 -3.80 -11.43 6.27
N GLU A 12 -2.52 -11.44 6.63
CA GLU A 12 -2.02 -10.91 7.90
C GLU A 12 -1.59 -9.44 7.79
N THR A 13 -1.14 -9.00 6.62
CA THR A 13 -0.64 -7.62 6.42
C THR A 13 -1.72 -6.66 5.94
N ASP A 14 -2.61 -7.12 5.05
CA ASP A 14 -3.52 -6.29 4.26
C ASP A 14 -4.93 -6.26 4.89
N LYS A 15 -4.98 -6.00 6.20
CA LYS A 15 -6.24 -6.06 6.95
C LYS A 15 -7.18 -4.92 6.53
N VAL A 16 -8.31 -5.30 5.92
CA VAL A 16 -9.42 -4.39 5.63
C VAL A 16 -10.07 -3.95 6.93
N MET A 17 -10.24 -2.64 7.09
CA MET A 17 -10.83 -2.07 8.30
C MET A 17 -12.01 -1.17 7.95
N TRP A 18 -13.01 -1.12 8.82
CA TRP A 18 -14.24 -0.35 8.59
C TRP A 18 -14.17 0.95 9.37
N PHE A 19 -14.17 2.09 8.68
CA PHE A 19 -14.15 3.41 9.32
C PHE A 19 -15.31 3.58 10.30
N SER A 20 -16.53 3.19 9.91
CA SER A 20 -17.73 3.31 10.74
C SER A 20 -17.60 2.58 12.08
N MET A 21 -17.09 1.34 12.07
CA MET A 21 -16.84 0.56 13.29
C MET A 21 -15.88 1.29 14.23
N TRP A 22 -14.74 1.77 13.72
CA TRP A 22 -13.76 2.49 14.53
C TRP A 22 -14.26 3.84 15.03
N ALA A 23 -15.07 4.54 14.22
CA ALA A 23 -15.71 5.79 14.62
C ALA A 23 -16.69 5.56 15.79
N VAL A 24 -17.57 4.57 15.68
CA VAL A 24 -18.51 4.20 16.75
C VAL A 24 -17.77 3.76 18.02
N LEU A 25 -16.76 2.90 17.89
CA LEU A 25 -15.95 2.47 19.03
C LEU A 25 -15.22 3.64 19.69
N SER A 26 -14.73 4.60 18.91
CA SER A 26 -14.04 5.79 19.45
C SER A 26 -15.01 6.65 20.27
N VAL A 27 -16.24 6.86 19.80
CA VAL A 27 -17.27 7.57 20.57
C VAL A 27 -17.64 6.79 21.83
N ALA A 28 -17.96 5.50 21.70
CA ALA A 28 -18.40 4.66 22.81
C ALA A 28 -17.34 4.47 23.91
N SER A 29 -16.05 4.57 23.55
CA SER A 29 -14.93 4.44 24.48
C SER A 29 -14.32 5.78 24.92
N PHE A 30 -15.02 6.89 24.70
CA PHE A 30 -14.54 8.25 25.03
C PHE A 30 -13.15 8.56 24.45
N GLY A 31 -12.92 8.13 23.21
CA GLY A 31 -11.69 8.36 22.47
C GLY A 31 -10.61 7.29 22.66
N ILE A 32 -10.77 6.29 23.54
CA ILE A 32 -9.72 5.27 23.73
C ILE A 32 -9.48 4.46 22.44
N ALA A 33 -10.54 4.08 21.72
CA ALA A 33 -10.41 3.32 20.48
C ALA A 33 -9.75 4.11 19.33
N TRP A 34 -9.60 5.43 19.44
CA TRP A 34 -8.84 6.24 18.49
C TRP A 34 -7.39 5.78 18.40
N PHE A 35 -6.75 5.54 19.53
CA PHE A 35 -5.34 5.14 19.55
C PHE A 35 -5.16 3.76 18.93
N LEU A 36 -6.07 2.83 19.21
CA LEU A 36 -6.08 1.52 18.56
C LEU A 36 -6.29 1.65 17.04
N MET A 37 -7.21 2.50 16.62
CA MET A 37 -7.48 2.78 15.21
C MET A 37 -6.23 3.29 14.48
N ILE A 38 -5.56 4.32 15.02
CA ILE A 38 -4.33 4.88 14.43
C ILE A 38 -3.20 3.86 14.45
N TYR A 39 -3.04 3.13 15.55
CA TYR A 39 -2.05 2.06 15.67
C TYR A 39 -2.21 1.03 14.54
N TYR A 40 -3.42 0.52 14.32
CA TYR A 40 -3.66 -0.48 13.27
C TYR A 40 -3.53 0.09 11.86
N LEU A 41 -3.86 1.37 11.62
CA LEU A 41 -3.63 2.04 10.34
C LEU A 41 -2.14 2.11 9.98
N ILE A 42 -1.30 2.52 10.92
CA ILE A 42 0.14 2.63 10.68
C ILE A 42 0.77 1.24 10.58
N LYS A 43 0.35 0.31 11.46
CA LYS A 43 0.83 -1.07 11.45
C LYS A 43 0.54 -1.78 10.12
N ARG A 44 -0.70 -1.68 9.60
CA ARG A 44 -1.04 -2.32 8.32
C ARG A 44 -0.30 -1.69 7.14
N ARG A 45 -0.08 -0.36 7.14
CA ARG A 45 0.74 0.32 6.14
C ARG A 45 2.16 -0.26 6.14
N ASN A 46 2.82 -0.31 7.30
CA ASN A 46 4.20 -0.80 7.40
C ASN A 46 4.30 -2.27 6.96
N ALA A 47 3.37 -3.10 7.42
CA ALA A 47 3.35 -4.52 7.10
C ALA A 47 3.11 -4.77 5.60
N HIS A 48 2.18 -4.04 4.98
CA HIS A 48 1.91 -4.13 3.55
C HIS A 48 3.15 -3.77 2.73
N PHE A 49 3.76 -2.61 3.01
CA PHE A 49 4.85 -2.07 2.19
C PHE A 49 6.09 -2.98 2.27
N SER A 50 6.44 -3.43 3.48
CA SER A 50 7.55 -4.38 3.66
C SER A 50 7.30 -5.71 2.95
N ARG A 51 6.05 -6.18 2.90
CA ARG A 51 5.68 -7.39 2.17
C ARG A 51 5.80 -7.19 0.65
N GLN A 52 5.36 -6.04 0.13
CA GLN A 52 5.45 -5.68 -1.29
C GLN A 52 6.90 -5.55 -1.73
N GLU A 53 7.74 -4.83 -1.01
CA GLU A 53 9.17 -4.73 -1.30
C GLU A 53 9.84 -6.12 -1.40
N LYS A 54 9.49 -7.03 -0.48
CA LYS A 54 9.95 -8.42 -0.55
C LYS A 54 9.39 -9.17 -1.76
N LEU A 55 8.12 -8.97 -2.11
CA LEU A 55 7.49 -9.62 -3.26
C LEU A 55 8.14 -9.18 -4.56
N GLU A 56 8.30 -7.88 -4.77
CA GLU A 56 8.95 -7.29 -5.93
C GLU A 56 10.38 -7.84 -6.09
N ALA A 57 11.17 -7.86 -5.02
CA ALA A 57 12.52 -8.42 -5.03
C ALA A 57 12.54 -9.90 -5.45
N LEU A 58 11.60 -10.71 -4.95
CA LEU A 58 11.48 -12.12 -5.33
C LEU A 58 11.12 -12.28 -6.80
N ILE A 59 10.16 -11.49 -7.31
CA ILE A 59 9.74 -11.51 -8.71
C ILE A 59 10.90 -11.12 -9.62
N LEU A 60 11.60 -10.01 -9.33
CA LEU A 60 12.77 -9.58 -10.09
C LEU A 60 13.87 -10.65 -10.08
N SER A 61 14.16 -11.25 -8.92
CA SER A 61 15.16 -12.32 -8.83
C SER A 61 14.82 -13.52 -9.73
N LYS A 62 13.53 -13.84 -9.85
CA LYS A 62 13.04 -14.94 -10.66
C LYS A 62 13.15 -14.62 -12.15
N LEU A 63 12.63 -13.46 -12.57
CA LEU A 63 12.67 -13.03 -13.97
C LEU A 63 14.12 -12.89 -14.49
N LYS A 64 15.05 -12.40 -13.66
CA LYS A 64 16.48 -12.34 -14.01
C LYS A 64 17.11 -13.72 -14.27
N LYS A 65 16.68 -14.76 -13.55
CA LYS A 65 17.21 -16.12 -13.73
C LYS A 65 16.69 -16.79 -14.99
N THR A 66 15.44 -16.52 -15.35
CA THR A 66 14.81 -17.09 -16.54
C THR A 66 15.30 -16.43 -17.83
N ASN A 67 15.57 -15.12 -17.81
CA ASN A 67 15.97 -14.37 -18.99
C ASN A 67 17.49 -14.08 -18.99
N THR A 68 18.31 -15.11 -19.30
CA THR A 68 19.77 -14.95 -19.41
C THR A 68 20.13 -13.97 -20.54
N ALA A 69 20.55 -12.77 -20.13
CA ALA A 69 21.21 -11.73 -20.92
C ALA A 69 20.34 -10.82 -21.82
N LYS A 70 19.44 -10.03 -21.21
CA LYS A 70 19.31 -8.59 -21.56
C LYS A 70 18.40 -7.85 -20.56
N LEU A 71 18.92 -7.44 -19.41
CA LEU A 71 18.37 -6.27 -18.72
C LEU A 71 19.51 -5.58 -17.99
N ALA A 72 19.92 -4.44 -18.54
CA ALA A 72 20.48 -3.38 -17.74
C ALA A 72 19.39 -2.93 -16.76
N LEU A 73 19.24 -3.68 -15.67
CA LEU A 73 18.43 -3.34 -14.50
C LEU A 73 19.17 -2.25 -13.74
N ASP A 74 19.19 -1.08 -14.33
CA ASP A 74 19.76 0.13 -13.75
C ASP A 74 18.64 1.17 -13.61
N SER A 75 17.50 0.79 -13.04
CA SER A 75 16.46 1.73 -12.60
C SER A 75 15.34 1.06 -11.80
N SER A 76 15.67 0.50 -10.65
CA SER A 76 14.82 0.82 -9.51
C SER A 76 15.80 1.24 -8.43
N SER A 77 16.13 2.53 -8.43
CA SER A 77 16.39 3.16 -7.14
C SER A 77 15.26 2.69 -6.24
N THR A 78 15.56 1.76 -5.34
CA THR A 78 14.76 1.40 -4.18
C THR A 78 14.73 2.63 -3.28
N GLU A 79 14.25 3.75 -3.83
CA GLU A 79 13.96 4.94 -3.08
C GLU A 79 12.77 4.54 -2.25
N ASN A 80 13.11 4.09 -1.03
CA ASN A 80 12.23 3.51 -0.02
C ASN A 80 10.78 3.95 -0.24
N GLN A 81 9.85 2.99 -0.30
CA GLN A 81 8.40 3.21 -0.32
C GLN A 81 7.91 3.89 1.00
N GLY A 82 8.81 4.55 1.73
CA GLY A 82 8.74 5.12 3.06
C GLY A 82 9.17 4.09 4.09
N HIS A 83 10.25 4.41 4.82
CA HIS A 83 10.74 3.59 5.91
C HIS A 83 9.64 3.22 6.91
N SER A 84 9.75 2.03 7.48
CA SER A 84 8.87 1.57 8.55
C SER A 84 8.81 2.62 9.66
N ARG A 85 7.60 3.11 9.93
CA ARG A 85 7.38 4.14 10.95
C ARG A 85 7.23 3.50 12.33
N ASN A 86 7.77 4.12 13.38
CA ASN A 86 7.53 3.66 14.74
C ASN A 86 6.04 3.80 15.11
N VAL A 87 5.33 2.67 15.12
CA VAL A 87 3.87 2.63 15.27
C VAL A 87 3.43 3.22 16.62
N ALA A 88 4.10 2.86 17.70
CA ALA A 88 3.75 3.32 19.04
C ALA A 88 3.98 4.84 19.18
N ALA A 89 5.14 5.32 18.74
CA ALA A 89 5.48 6.74 18.83
C ALA A 89 4.50 7.62 18.02
N TRP A 90 4.18 7.23 16.79
CA TRP A 90 3.23 7.98 15.95
C TRP A 90 1.78 7.87 16.44
N THR A 91 1.42 6.76 17.07
CA THR A 91 0.09 6.64 17.70
C THR A 91 -0.02 7.57 18.89
N LEU A 92 0.97 7.55 19.80
CA LEU A 92 0.98 8.40 20.99
C LEU A 92 1.08 9.88 20.64
N SER A 93 1.80 10.24 19.57
CA SER A 93 1.92 11.63 19.14
C SER A 93 0.57 12.24 18.74
N THR A 94 -0.42 11.44 18.36
CA THR A 94 -1.78 11.95 18.04
C THR A 94 -2.54 12.53 19.23
N LEU A 95 -2.00 12.44 20.46
CA LEU A 95 -2.45 13.27 21.58
C LEU A 95 -2.36 14.77 21.26
N LEU A 96 -1.43 15.14 20.39
CA LEU A 96 -1.25 16.50 19.90
C LEU A 96 -1.95 16.66 18.54
N VAL A 97 -2.66 17.77 18.36
CA VAL A 97 -3.44 18.07 17.15
C VAL A 97 -2.56 18.10 15.90
N LEU A 98 -1.41 18.77 15.94
CA LEU A 98 -0.52 18.91 14.78
C LEU A 98 0.07 17.56 14.31
N PRO A 99 0.65 16.71 15.19
CA PRO A 99 1.03 15.35 14.81
C PRO A 99 -0.12 14.49 14.32
N ALA A 100 -1.35 14.62 14.84
CA ALA A 100 -2.50 13.88 14.32
C ALA A 100 -2.78 14.19 12.84
N PHE A 101 -2.75 15.47 12.45
CA PHE A 101 -2.86 15.86 11.05
C PHE A 101 -1.68 15.40 10.21
N TYR A 102 -0.47 15.41 10.77
CA TYR A 102 0.70 14.88 10.09
C TYR A 102 0.58 13.36 9.84
N VAL A 103 -0.03 12.61 10.77
CA VAL A 103 -0.36 11.18 10.56
C VAL A 103 -1.27 10.99 9.37
N PHE A 104 -2.32 11.80 9.23
CA PHE A 104 -3.22 11.69 8.07
C PHE A 104 -2.53 12.05 6.77
N TYR A 105 -1.71 13.10 6.81
CA TYR A 105 -0.89 13.50 5.67
C TYR A 105 0.03 12.38 5.22
N PHE A 106 0.85 11.82 6.13
CA PHE A 106 1.81 10.80 5.70
C PHE A 106 1.10 9.51 5.29
N LEU A 107 0.00 9.10 5.93
CA LEU A 107 -0.72 7.89 5.51
C LEU A 107 -1.22 8.00 4.06
N LYS A 108 -1.68 9.20 3.65
CA LYS A 108 -2.08 9.48 2.28
C LYS A 108 -0.89 9.60 1.32
N SER A 109 0.14 10.34 1.74
CA SER A 109 1.32 10.57 0.92
C SER A 109 2.09 9.28 0.67
N ASP A 110 2.26 8.45 1.70
CA ASP A 110 2.92 7.15 1.63
C ASP A 110 2.16 6.21 0.69
N LEU A 111 0.82 6.12 0.77
CA LEU A 111 0.02 5.28 -0.13
C LEU A 111 0.17 5.71 -1.59
N ARG A 112 0.11 7.01 -1.87
CA ARG A 112 0.27 7.53 -3.24
C ARG A 112 1.65 7.20 -3.81
N LYS A 113 2.71 7.44 -3.04
CA LYS A 113 4.08 7.12 -3.47
C LYS A 113 4.27 5.63 -3.73
N HIS A 114 3.67 4.79 -2.89
CA HIS A 114 3.70 3.35 -3.05
C HIS A 114 2.97 2.91 -4.32
N GLU A 115 1.76 3.43 -4.60
CA GLU A 115 1.04 3.11 -5.84
C GLU A 115 1.75 3.64 -7.10
N GLU A 116 2.43 4.79 -7.02
CA GLU A 116 3.29 5.32 -8.09
C GLU A 116 4.47 4.36 -8.37
N HIS A 117 5.16 3.90 -7.32
CA HIS A 117 6.23 2.91 -7.44
C HIS A 117 5.73 1.58 -8.01
N GLU A 118 4.60 1.06 -7.52
CA GLU A 118 4.02 -0.19 -8.02
C GLU A 118 3.61 -0.07 -9.49
N HIS A 119 3.14 1.12 -9.92
CA HIS A 119 2.84 1.36 -11.32
C HIS A 119 4.09 1.21 -12.20
N ASP A 120 5.21 1.84 -11.80
CA ASP A 120 6.48 1.77 -12.54
C ASP A 120 7.02 0.34 -12.57
N PHE A 121 7.01 -0.36 -11.42
CA PHE A 121 7.41 -1.76 -11.31
C PHE A 121 6.60 -2.66 -12.24
N LEU A 122 5.27 -2.49 -12.28
CA LEU A 122 4.41 -3.36 -13.09
C LEU A 122 4.46 -3.01 -14.57
N ALA A 123 4.71 -1.77 -14.93
CA ALA A 123 5.01 -1.39 -16.32
C ALA A 123 6.26 -2.14 -16.83
N GLU A 124 7.29 -2.27 -16.00
CA GLU A 124 8.48 -3.06 -16.32
C GLU A 124 8.15 -4.55 -16.47
N VAL A 125 7.46 -5.15 -15.51
CA VAL A 125 7.07 -6.58 -15.57
C VAL A 125 6.18 -6.88 -16.79
N ILE A 126 5.25 -5.99 -17.13
CA ILE A 126 4.41 -6.11 -18.34
C ILE A 126 5.26 -5.99 -19.61
N GLY A 127 6.26 -5.10 -19.62
CA GLY A 127 7.24 -5.01 -20.71
C GLY A 127 7.94 -6.34 -20.94
N LEU A 128 8.42 -6.98 -19.87
CA LEU A 128 9.06 -8.30 -19.92
C LEU A 128 8.10 -9.40 -20.35
N ALA A 129 6.85 -9.36 -19.88
CA ALA A 129 5.82 -10.33 -20.25
C ALA A 129 5.46 -10.27 -21.73
N LYS A 130 5.56 -9.11 -22.40
CA LYS A 130 5.31 -9.00 -23.84
C LYS A 130 6.37 -9.71 -24.69
N GLU A 131 7.57 -9.89 -24.14
CA GLU A 131 8.64 -10.64 -24.81
C GLU A 131 8.48 -12.15 -24.63
N SER A 132 7.68 -12.59 -23.65
CA SER A 132 7.29 -13.99 -23.49
C SER A 132 5.96 -14.28 -24.20
N ASP A 133 5.78 -15.51 -24.69
CA ASP A 133 4.53 -15.96 -25.32
C ASP A 133 3.40 -16.20 -24.29
N VAL A 134 3.51 -15.59 -23.10
CA VAL A 134 2.63 -15.80 -21.96
C VAL A 134 1.85 -14.51 -21.66
N SER A 135 0.53 -14.57 -21.71
CA SER A 135 -0.32 -13.41 -21.43
C SER A 135 -0.26 -12.99 -19.96
N LEU A 136 0.08 -11.72 -19.69
CA LEU A 136 -0.09 -11.07 -18.40
C LEU A 136 -1.19 -10.01 -18.49
N ASN A 137 -2.38 -10.33 -17.98
CA ASN A 137 -3.57 -9.46 -18.08
C ASN A 137 -3.77 -8.64 -16.81
N ILE A 138 -2.98 -7.58 -16.64
CA ILE A 138 -3.21 -6.63 -15.56
C ILE A 138 -3.94 -5.40 -16.10
N HIS A 139 -5.20 -5.22 -15.69
CA HIS A 139 -6.03 -4.08 -16.09
C HIS A 139 -6.24 -3.10 -14.92
N GLY A 140 -6.13 -1.79 -15.21
CA GLY A 140 -6.70 -0.74 -14.35
C GLY A 140 -5.86 -0.34 -13.13
N PHE A 141 -4.61 0.09 -13.35
CA PHE A 141 -3.84 0.86 -12.36
C PHE A 141 -4.24 2.34 -12.40
N ALA A 142 -5.31 2.70 -11.70
CA ALA A 142 -5.52 4.09 -11.35
C ALA A 142 -4.76 4.38 -10.05
N ALA A 143 -3.73 5.21 -10.12
CA ALA A 143 -3.11 5.78 -8.93
C ALA A 143 -4.19 6.50 -8.10
N THR A 144 -4.10 6.40 -6.77
CA THR A 144 -5.01 7.15 -5.89
C THR A 144 -4.94 8.62 -6.27
N PRO A 145 -6.09 9.28 -6.54
CA PRO A 145 -6.11 10.67 -6.97
C PRO A 145 -5.30 11.58 -6.06
N SER A 146 -4.71 12.62 -6.65
CA SER A 146 -3.92 13.60 -5.92
C SER A 146 -4.72 14.16 -4.74
N PHE A 147 -4.06 14.19 -3.58
CA PHE A 147 -4.71 14.54 -2.33
C PHE A 147 -4.18 15.90 -1.84
N PRO A 148 -4.93 17.00 -2.02
CA PRO A 148 -4.47 18.34 -1.64
C PRO A 148 -4.56 18.53 -0.13
N SER A 149 -3.58 18.03 0.61
CA SER A 149 -3.54 18.02 2.09
C SER A 149 -3.78 19.39 2.70
N GLY A 150 -3.26 20.47 2.10
CA GLY A 150 -3.50 21.84 2.55
C GLY A 150 -4.99 22.23 2.59
N LYS A 151 -5.79 21.78 1.61
CA LYS A 151 -7.25 22.02 1.60
C LYS A 151 -7.94 21.30 2.75
N TYR A 152 -7.53 20.07 3.06
CA TYR A 152 -8.12 19.28 4.14
C TYR A 152 -7.74 19.81 5.53
N ILE A 153 -6.51 20.30 5.71
CA ILE A 153 -6.09 20.96 6.95
C ILE A 153 -6.92 22.23 7.16
N ALA A 154 -6.98 23.11 6.16
CA ALA A 154 -7.77 24.35 6.25
C ALA A 154 -9.25 24.08 6.54
N LEU A 155 -9.86 23.11 5.84
CA LEU A 155 -11.25 22.73 6.07
C LEU A 155 -11.46 22.12 7.46
N SER A 156 -10.48 21.37 7.99
CA SER A 156 -10.58 20.79 9.33
C SER A 156 -10.52 21.86 10.41
N VAL A 157 -9.70 22.90 10.24
CA VAL A 157 -9.69 24.06 11.15
C VAL A 157 -11.02 24.81 11.08
N LEU A 158 -11.50 25.12 9.87
CA LEU A 158 -12.76 25.86 9.66
C LEU A 158 -14.00 25.11 10.17
N THR A 159 -13.97 23.78 10.14
CA THR A 159 -15.09 22.93 10.59
C THR A 159 -14.91 22.36 12.00
N PHE A 160 -13.96 22.88 12.78
CA PHE A 160 -13.64 22.42 14.14
C PHE A 160 -13.44 20.89 14.23
N GLY A 161 -12.78 20.31 13.23
CA GLY A 161 -12.43 18.89 13.18
C GLY A 161 -13.41 17.98 12.41
N LEU A 162 -14.58 18.45 11.97
CA LEU A 162 -15.51 17.60 11.20
C LEU A 162 -14.89 17.09 9.89
N ALA A 163 -14.15 17.93 9.16
CA ALA A 163 -13.47 17.51 7.94
C ALA A 163 -12.32 16.51 8.20
N ALA A 164 -11.80 16.44 9.43
CA ALA A 164 -10.80 15.45 9.82
C ALA A 164 -11.39 14.03 9.84
N ALA A 165 -12.67 13.88 10.23
CA ALA A 165 -13.37 12.60 10.17
C ALA A 165 -13.57 12.13 8.71
N TYR A 166 -13.90 13.03 7.80
CA TYR A 166 -13.99 12.71 6.37
C TYR A 166 -12.62 12.33 5.77
N TRP A 167 -11.55 13.00 6.19
CA TRP A 167 -10.19 12.63 5.79
C TRP A 167 -9.83 11.21 6.25
N LEU A 168 -10.10 10.87 7.51
CA LEU A 168 -9.95 9.51 8.03
C LEU A 168 -10.76 8.50 7.21
N TYR A 169 -12.04 8.77 6.94
CA TYR A 169 -12.87 7.92 6.08
C TYR A 169 -12.22 7.65 4.72
N ARG A 170 -11.68 8.69 4.07
CA ARG A 170 -10.94 8.55 2.81
C ARG A 170 -9.70 7.67 2.96
N ILE A 171 -8.88 7.88 4.00
CA ILE A 171 -7.71 7.03 4.27
C ILE A 171 -8.10 5.57 4.39
N PHE A 172 -9.14 5.26 5.16
CA PHE A 172 -9.61 3.88 5.32
C PHE A 172 -9.96 3.25 3.97
N ASN A 173 -10.78 3.94 3.19
CA ASN A 173 -11.29 3.43 1.93
C ASN A 173 -10.21 3.32 0.85
N ASP A 174 -9.28 4.27 0.80
CA ASP A 174 -8.21 4.26 -0.20
C ASP A 174 -7.29 3.05 0.04
N TYR A 175 -6.84 2.80 1.27
CA TYR A 175 -6.06 1.59 1.60
C TYR A 175 -6.84 0.29 1.40
N ASN A 176 -8.12 0.24 1.80
CA ASN A 176 -8.93 -0.97 1.60
C ASN A 176 -9.11 -1.29 0.11
N SER A 177 -9.30 -0.25 -0.71
CA SER A 177 -9.44 -0.40 -2.16
C SER A 177 -8.12 -0.79 -2.80
N HIS A 178 -7.02 -0.20 -2.33
CA HIS A 178 -5.66 -0.57 -2.71
C HIS A 178 -5.41 -2.06 -2.52
N PHE A 179 -5.57 -2.56 -1.29
CA PHE A 179 -5.34 -3.97 -0.97
C PHE A 179 -6.16 -4.92 -1.84
N LYS A 180 -7.45 -4.61 -2.05
CA LYS A 180 -8.33 -5.43 -2.88
C LYS A 180 -7.90 -5.46 -4.36
N ARG A 181 -7.36 -4.35 -4.88
CA ARG A 181 -6.77 -4.32 -6.22
C ARG A 181 -5.49 -5.14 -6.23
N GLN A 182 -4.60 -4.91 -5.28
CA GLN A 182 -3.30 -5.58 -5.19
C GLN A 182 -3.44 -7.11 -5.11
N TRP A 183 -4.44 -7.62 -4.41
CA TRP A 183 -4.69 -9.06 -4.38
C TRP A 183 -4.96 -9.66 -5.76
N LYS A 184 -5.72 -8.97 -6.61
CA LYS A 184 -5.99 -9.43 -7.97
C LYS A 184 -4.72 -9.41 -8.83
N ILE A 185 -3.92 -8.36 -8.67
CA ILE A 185 -2.65 -8.18 -9.38
C ILE A 185 -1.67 -9.29 -9.00
N GLU A 186 -1.51 -9.55 -7.71
CA GLU A 186 -0.66 -10.63 -7.20
C GLU A 186 -1.09 -12.01 -7.70
N ASP A 187 -2.40 -12.26 -7.77
CA ASP A 187 -2.92 -13.53 -8.26
C ASP A 187 -2.59 -13.71 -9.77
N GLU A 188 -2.70 -12.64 -10.57
CA GLU A 188 -2.29 -12.64 -11.98
C GLU A 188 -0.78 -12.78 -12.17
N LEU A 189 0.03 -12.06 -11.38
CA LEU A 189 1.49 -12.20 -11.39
C LEU A 189 1.92 -13.62 -11.05
N LEU A 190 1.30 -14.25 -10.05
CA LEU A 190 1.61 -15.62 -9.68
C LEU A 190 1.26 -16.61 -10.80
N ARG A 191 0.12 -16.43 -11.47
CA ARG A 191 -0.27 -17.24 -12.64
C ARG A 191 0.74 -17.11 -13.77
N PHE A 192 1.11 -15.88 -14.11
CA PHE A 192 2.13 -15.59 -15.12
C PHE A 192 3.47 -16.24 -14.81
N LEU A 193 3.96 -16.08 -13.57
CA LEU A 193 5.25 -16.65 -13.16
C LEU A 193 5.25 -18.18 -13.15
N LYS A 194 4.10 -18.83 -12.92
CA LYS A 194 3.96 -20.29 -13.04
C LYS A 194 3.92 -20.75 -14.49
N ALA A 195 3.26 -19.99 -15.36
CA ALA A 195 3.19 -20.30 -16.78
C ALA A 195 4.59 -20.22 -17.44
N ILE A 196 5.39 -19.22 -17.07
CA ILE A 196 6.78 -19.11 -17.52
C ILE A 196 7.60 -20.35 -17.11
N ASP A 197 7.51 -20.80 -15.85
CA ASP A 197 8.26 -21.98 -15.38
C ASP A 197 7.90 -23.26 -16.14
N ASN A 198 6.62 -23.41 -16.53
CA ASN A 198 6.17 -24.60 -17.26
C ASN A 198 6.52 -24.56 -18.76
N SER A 199 6.92 -23.39 -19.28
CA SER A 199 7.28 -23.17 -20.68
C SER A 199 8.79 -23.15 -20.94
N SER A 200 9.61 -23.12 -19.89
CA SER A 200 11.08 -23.21 -19.93
C SER A 200 11.54 -24.65 -19.76
#